data_AF-A0A924QGM3-F1
#
_entry.id   AF-A0A924QGM3-F1
#
_cell.length_a   1.000
_cell.length_b   1.000
_cell.length_c   1.000
_cell.angle_alpha   90.00
_cell.angle_beta   90.00
_cell.angle_gamma   90.00
#
_symmetry.space_group_name_H-M   'P 1'
#
loop_
_entity.id
_entity.type
_entity.pdbx_description
1 polymer ?
#
loop_
_entity_poly.entity_id
_entity_poly.type
_entity_poly.pdbx_seq_one_letter_code
_entity_poly.pdbx_strand_id
1 'polypeptide(L)'
;MATGFLDKENIVAGPGFNRWLVPPAALAIHLCIGMAYGFSVFWLPLSKALGIKEPIKCGPEVGFFQELFTTTCDWKIATLGWMYTLFFVFLGGSAAIWGGWLERAGPRKAGVVSAVCWCGGMVMSAIGVYTHQFWLMILGSGIIGGIGLGLG
;
A
#
# COMPACT_ATOMS: atom_id res chain seq x y z
N MET A 1 -22.72 -11.23 24.41
CA MET A 1 -21.35 -11.32 23.86
C MET A 1 -20.57 -10.15 24.43
N ALA A 2 -19.35 -10.35 24.93
CA ALA A 2 -18.52 -9.25 25.38
C ALA A 2 -18.16 -8.38 24.18
N THR A 3 -18.46 -7.09 24.23
CA THR A 3 -18.13 -6.13 23.19
C THR A 3 -16.62 -5.92 23.18
N GLY A 4 -15.97 -6.26 22.07
CA GLY A 4 -14.55 -6.02 21.84
C GLY A 4 -14.25 -4.53 21.70
N PHE A 5 -13.02 -4.13 22.04
CA PHE A 5 -12.57 -2.72 22.02
C PHE A 5 -12.83 -1.99 20.69
N LEU A 6 -12.78 -2.71 19.56
CA LEU A 6 -12.98 -2.17 18.22
C LEU A 6 -14.43 -2.27 17.72
N ASP A 7 -15.36 -2.81 18.51
CA ASP A 7 -16.74 -3.02 18.06
C ASP A 7 -17.47 -1.71 17.76
N LYS A 8 -18.30 -1.74 16.71
CA LYS A 8 -19.08 -0.58 16.22
C LYS A 8 -19.89 0.09 17.32
N GLU A 9 -20.42 -0.68 18.26
CA GLU A 9 -21.21 -0.23 19.40
C GLU A 9 -20.43 0.75 20.31
N ASN A 10 -19.10 0.58 20.40
CA ASN A 10 -18.21 1.44 21.18
C ASN A 10 -17.73 2.71 20.43
N ILE A 11 -18.30 2.97 19.25
CA ILE A 11 -17.92 4.08 18.35
C ILE A 11 -19.10 5.04 18.12
N VAL A 12 -20.31 4.67 18.54
CA VAL A 12 -21.48 5.54 18.42
C VAL A 12 -21.29 6.76 19.33
N ALA A 13 -21.31 7.95 18.74
CA ALA A 13 -21.10 9.19 19.46
C ALA A 13 -22.22 9.42 20.50
N GLY A 14 -21.84 9.43 21.77
CA GLY A 14 -22.76 9.74 22.87
C GLY A 14 -23.09 11.23 22.97
N PRO A 15 -24.05 11.60 23.85
CA PRO A 15 -24.36 13.00 24.14
C PRO A 15 -23.10 13.76 24.59
N GLY A 16 -22.83 14.92 23.97
CA GLY A 16 -21.65 15.74 24.28
C GLY A 16 -20.39 15.45 23.44
N PHE A 17 -20.44 14.55 22.45
CA PHE A 17 -19.32 14.32 21.55
C PHE A 17 -18.97 15.56 20.70
N ASN A 18 -17.69 15.93 20.70
CA ASN A 18 -17.18 17.02 19.88
C ASN A 18 -16.96 16.57 18.44
N ARG A 19 -17.86 16.97 17.53
CA ARG A 19 -17.79 16.66 16.09
C ARG A 19 -16.52 17.15 15.40
N TRP A 20 -15.83 18.14 15.96
CA TRP A 20 -14.57 18.68 15.40
C TRP A 20 -13.37 17.73 15.53
N LEU A 21 -13.53 16.59 16.22
CA LEU A 21 -12.54 15.51 16.22
C LEU A 21 -12.54 14.68 14.93
N VAL A 22 -13.61 14.74 14.13
CA VAL A 22 -13.75 13.96 12.89
C VAL A 22 -12.86 14.50 11.75
N PRO A 23 -12.80 15.82 11.46
CA PRO A 23 -11.99 16.33 10.36
C PRO A 23 -10.48 16.02 10.47
N PRO A 24 -9.82 16.16 11.63
CA PRO A 24 -8.40 15.79 11.77
C PRO A 24 -8.14 14.30 11.49
N ALA A 25 -9.05 13.42 11.93
CA ALA A 25 -8.95 11.99 11.67
C ALA A 25 -9.10 11.68 10.16
N ALA A 26 -10.07 12.31 9.50
CA ALA A 26 -10.25 12.18 8.06
C ALA A 26 -9.03 12.70 7.27
N LEU A 27 -8.46 13.83 7.68
CA LEU A 27 -7.27 14.40 7.06
C LEU A 27 -6.06 13.46 7.19
N ALA A 28 -5.86 12.84 8.35
CA ALA A 28 -4.76 11.88 8.56
C ALA A 28 -4.85 10.69 7.59
N ILE A 29 -6.05 10.13 7.40
CA ILE A 29 -6.29 9.04 6.43
C ILE A 29 -5.96 9.50 5.01
N HIS A 30 -6.42 10.69 4.60
CA HIS A 30 -6.15 11.21 3.26
C HIS A 30 -4.66 11.47 3.02
N LEU A 31 -3.92 11.94 4.04
CA LEU A 31 -2.47 12.10 3.97
C LEU A 31 -1.77 10.74 3.76
N CYS A 32 -2.22 9.68 4.43
CA CYS A 32 -1.71 8.34 4.21
C CYS A 32 -1.95 7.83 2.78
N ILE A 33 -3.14 8.07 2.22
CA ILE A 33 -3.45 7.71 0.82
C ILE A 33 -2.57 8.49 -0.17
N GLY A 34 -2.35 9.78 0.10
CA GLY A 34 -1.48 10.64 -0.71
C GLY A 34 -0.02 10.18 -0.77
N MET A 35 0.44 9.39 0.21
CA MET A 35 1.81 8.85 0.23
C MET A 35 2.12 7.96 -0.99
N ALA A 36 1.11 7.35 -1.61
CA ALA A 36 1.29 6.53 -2.81
C ALA A 36 2.00 7.31 -3.93
N TYR A 37 1.65 8.59 -4.12
CA TYR A 37 2.30 9.47 -5.11
C TYR A 37 3.78 9.67 -4.80
N GLY A 38 4.16 9.64 -3.52
CA GLY A 38 5.54 9.72 -3.06
C GLY A 38 6.42 8.55 -3.53
N PHE A 39 5.85 7.41 -3.91
CA PHE A 39 6.64 6.30 -4.43
C PHE A 39 7.37 6.63 -5.74
N SER A 40 6.85 7.58 -6.53
CA SER A 40 7.49 8.03 -7.76
C SER A 40 8.90 8.60 -7.53
N VAL A 41 9.15 9.20 -6.35
CA VAL A 41 10.47 9.72 -5.97
C VAL A 41 11.51 8.60 -5.87
N PHE A 42 11.08 7.37 -5.54
CA PHE A 42 11.98 6.22 -5.45
C PHE A 42 12.29 5.56 -6.79
N TRP A 43 11.64 5.92 -7.89
CA TRP A 43 11.83 5.23 -9.17
C TRP A 43 13.23 5.38 -9.73
N LEU A 44 13.79 6.59 -9.65
CA LEU A 44 15.16 6.87 -10.11
C LEU A 44 16.19 6.12 -9.25
N PRO A 45 16.14 6.22 -7.90
CA PRO A 45 16.99 5.41 -7.03
C PRO A 45 16.86 3.90 -7.27
N LEU A 46 15.63 3.38 -7.44
CA LEU A 46 15.37 1.95 -7.64
C LEU A 46 15.87 1.45 -9.00
N SER A 47 15.84 2.30 -10.04
CA SER A 47 16.42 1.97 -11.34
C SER A 47 17.95 1.93 -11.35
N LYS A 48 18.59 2.25 -10.21
CA LYS A 48 20.04 2.27 -10.01
C LYS A 48 20.43 1.56 -8.71
N ALA A 49 19.58 0.68 -8.20
CA ALA A 49 19.76 0.05 -6.90
C ALA A 49 21.05 -0.78 -6.84
N LEU A 50 21.39 -1.49 -7.91
CA LEU A 50 22.62 -2.27 -8.04
C LEU A 50 23.77 -1.43 -8.60
N GLY A 51 23.49 -0.67 -9.65
CA GLY A 51 24.51 0.08 -10.37
C GLY A 51 25.02 1.36 -9.70
N ILE A 52 24.27 1.88 -8.69
CA ILE A 52 24.51 3.08 -7.86
C ILE A 52 24.70 4.38 -8.68
N LYS A 53 25.73 4.44 -9.53
CA LYS A 53 26.02 5.54 -10.45
C LYS A 53 25.22 5.43 -11.75
N GLU A 54 25.22 4.25 -12.37
CA GLU A 54 24.56 3.99 -13.65
C GLU A 54 23.76 2.66 -13.60
N PRO A 55 22.55 2.59 -14.19
CA PRO A 55 21.75 1.37 -14.20
C PRO A 55 22.48 0.19 -14.87
N ILE A 56 22.53 -0.95 -14.20
CA ILE A 56 22.94 -2.22 -14.82
C ILE A 56 21.79 -2.70 -15.69
N LYS A 57 21.95 -2.58 -17.01
CA LYS A 57 20.90 -3.00 -17.96
C LYS A 57 20.78 -4.53 -17.98
N CYS A 58 19.55 -5.01 -17.85
CA CYS A 58 19.24 -6.41 -18.13
C CYS A 58 19.50 -6.73 -19.62
N GLY A 59 19.97 -7.95 -19.91
CA GLY A 59 20.16 -8.43 -21.28
C GLY A 59 18.84 -8.47 -22.07
N PRO A 60 18.91 -8.53 -23.42
CA PRO A 60 17.71 -8.50 -24.27
C PRO A 60 16.79 -9.72 -24.08
N GLU A 61 17.31 -10.82 -23.56
CA GLU A 61 16.57 -12.04 -23.20
C GLU A 61 15.71 -11.92 -21.92
N VAL A 62 15.92 -10.88 -21.10
CA VAL A 62 15.19 -10.72 -19.84
C VAL A 62 13.83 -10.05 -20.10
N GLY A 63 12.79 -10.87 -20.24
CA GLY A 63 11.41 -10.41 -20.38
C GLY A 63 10.78 -9.97 -19.05
N PHE A 64 9.55 -9.42 -19.11
CA PHE A 64 8.82 -8.89 -17.94
C PHE A 64 8.70 -9.89 -16.77
N PHE A 65 8.44 -11.16 -17.06
CA PHE A 65 8.28 -12.19 -16.03
C PHE A 65 9.60 -12.53 -15.33
N GLN A 66 10.73 -12.38 -16.03
CA GLN A 66 12.06 -12.59 -15.46
C GLN A 66 12.50 -11.35 -14.67
N GLU A 67 12.09 -10.15 -15.08
CA GLU A 67 12.33 -8.91 -14.31
C GLU A 67 11.68 -8.95 -12.91
N LEU A 68 10.63 -9.75 -12.71
CA LEU A 68 10.01 -9.96 -11.39
C LEU A 68 10.96 -10.58 -10.36
N PHE A 69 11.88 -11.44 -10.81
CA PHE A 69 12.75 -12.26 -9.95
C PHE A 69 14.24 -11.95 -10.12
N THR A 70 14.59 -10.97 -10.96
CA THR A 70 15.98 -10.64 -11.27
C THR A 70 16.72 -10.03 -10.07
N THR A 71 17.92 -10.54 -9.81
CA THR A 71 18.83 -10.04 -8.75
C THR A 71 20.11 -9.43 -9.30
N THR A 72 20.32 -9.50 -10.61
CA THR A 72 21.61 -9.21 -11.26
C THR A 72 21.60 -7.93 -12.10
N CYS A 73 20.43 -7.38 -12.39
CA CYS A 73 20.28 -6.17 -13.19
C CYS A 73 19.18 -5.27 -12.62
N ASP A 74 19.30 -3.97 -12.86
CA ASP A 74 18.38 -2.97 -12.33
C ASP A 74 17.04 -2.95 -13.09
N TRP A 75 15.97 -2.61 -12.36
CA TRP A 75 14.64 -2.52 -12.95
C TRP A 75 14.45 -1.26 -13.78
N LYS A 76 13.69 -1.39 -14.87
CA LYS A 76 13.25 -0.24 -15.67
C LYS A 76 12.18 0.53 -14.93
N ILE A 77 12.18 1.86 -15.09
CA ILE A 77 11.15 2.74 -14.51
C ILE A 77 9.74 2.34 -14.97
N ALA A 78 9.60 1.92 -16.24
CA ALA A 78 8.33 1.42 -16.77
C ALA A 78 7.83 0.18 -16.03
N THR A 79 8.75 -0.72 -15.64
CA THR A 79 8.43 -1.92 -14.86
C THR A 79 8.01 -1.55 -13.45
N LEU A 80 8.75 -0.64 -12.78
CA LEU A 80 8.41 -0.12 -11.45
C LEU A 80 7.02 0.55 -11.43
N GLY A 81 6.59 1.17 -12.53
CA GLY A 81 5.26 1.76 -12.67
C GLY A 81 4.11 0.78 -12.45
N TRP A 82 4.30 -0.53 -12.74
CA TRP A 82 3.26 -1.53 -12.51
C TRP A 82 2.86 -1.69 -11.05
N MET A 83 3.80 -1.48 -10.12
CA MET A 83 3.49 -1.47 -8.69
C MET A 83 2.44 -0.39 -8.38
N TYR A 84 2.60 0.80 -8.96
CA TYR A 84 1.71 1.93 -8.76
C TYR A 84 0.34 1.74 -9.42
N THR A 85 0.32 1.16 -10.62
CA THR A 85 -0.92 0.80 -11.31
C THR A 85 -1.72 -0.20 -10.48
N LEU A 86 -1.09 -1.26 -10.01
CA LEU A 86 -1.77 -2.27 -9.19
C LEU A 86 -2.26 -1.68 -7.87
N PHE A 87 -1.46 -0.82 -7.23
CA PHE A 87 -1.87 -0.11 -6.01
C PHE A 87 -3.22 0.58 -6.17
N PHE A 88 -3.43 1.39 -7.21
CA PHE A 88 -4.71 2.07 -7.40
C PHE A 88 -5.84 1.16 -7.86
N VAL A 89 -5.54 0.14 -8.66
CA VAL A 89 -6.55 -0.86 -9.06
C VAL A 89 -7.09 -1.58 -7.83
N PHE A 90 -6.21 -2.03 -6.93
CA PHE A 90 -6.61 -2.72 -5.70
C PHE A 90 -7.22 -1.77 -4.67
N LEU A 91 -6.73 -0.53 -4.55
CA LEU A 91 -7.35 0.50 -3.71
C LEU A 91 -8.78 0.79 -4.16
N GLY A 92 -9.00 1.09 -5.43
CA GLY A 92 -10.33 1.36 -5.96
C GLY A 92 -11.26 0.13 -5.92
N GLY A 93 -10.74 -1.04 -6.28
CA GLY A 93 -11.50 -2.28 -6.28
C GLY A 93 -11.92 -2.72 -4.86
N SER A 94 -11.01 -2.64 -3.88
CA SER A 94 -11.34 -2.99 -2.50
C SER A 94 -12.30 -1.98 -1.87
N ALA A 95 -12.15 -0.68 -2.13
CA ALA A 95 -13.10 0.34 -1.68
C ALA A 95 -14.52 0.08 -2.22
N ALA A 96 -14.65 -0.33 -3.49
CA ALA A 96 -15.93 -0.64 -4.10
C ALA A 96 -16.59 -1.90 -3.51
N ILE A 97 -15.81 -2.96 -3.27
CA ILE A 97 -16.35 -4.27 -2.85
C ILE A 97 -16.58 -4.34 -1.33
N TRP A 98 -15.72 -3.73 -0.51
CA TRP A 98 -15.75 -3.86 0.95
C TRP A 98 -16.55 -2.79 1.68
N GLY A 99 -17.16 -1.82 0.99
CA GLY A 99 -18.00 -0.80 1.63
C GLY A 99 -19.10 -1.40 2.53
N GLY A 100 -19.78 -2.45 2.06
CA GLY A 100 -20.82 -3.13 2.86
C GLY A 100 -20.28 -3.92 4.06
N TRP A 101 -18.99 -4.30 4.06
CA TRP A 101 -18.34 -4.87 5.25
C TRP A 101 -17.96 -3.77 6.24
N LEU A 102 -17.40 -2.65 5.76
CA LEU A 102 -17.04 -1.49 6.58
C LEU A 102 -18.24 -0.98 7.38
N GLU A 103 -19.42 -0.87 6.75
CA GLU A 103 -20.65 -0.43 7.41
C GLU A 103 -21.07 -1.37 8.56
N ARG A 104 -20.82 -2.68 8.42
CA ARG A 104 -21.15 -3.68 9.45
C ARG A 104 -20.09 -3.77 10.55
N ALA A 105 -18.81 -3.78 10.18
CA ALA A 105 -17.69 -3.95 11.09
C ALA A 105 -17.37 -2.66 11.88
N GLY A 106 -17.60 -1.50 11.27
CA GLY A 106 -17.31 -0.18 11.83
C GLY A 106 -15.92 0.36 11.46
N PRO A 107 -15.75 1.70 11.48
CA PRO A 107 -14.56 2.38 10.96
C PRO A 107 -13.27 2.09 11.74
N ARG A 108 -13.33 1.80 13.05
CA ARG A 108 -12.14 1.48 13.85
C ARG A 108 -11.51 0.14 13.44
N LYS A 109 -12.33 -0.90 13.22
CA LYS A 109 -11.82 -2.21 12.76
C LYS A 109 -11.23 -2.09 11.37
N ALA A 110 -11.94 -1.41 10.47
CA ALA A 110 -11.46 -1.14 9.12
C ALA A 110 -10.09 -0.44 9.17
N GLY A 111 -9.98 0.70 9.87
CA GLY A 111 -8.73 1.45 9.97
C GLY A 111 -7.56 0.68 10.59
N VAL A 112 -7.80 -0.19 11.58
CA VAL A 112 -6.72 -1.05 12.13
C VAL A 112 -6.26 -2.08 11.10
N VAL A 113 -7.19 -2.73 10.38
CA VAL A 113 -6.84 -3.66 9.30
C VAL A 113 -6.08 -2.93 8.20
N SER A 114 -6.53 -1.74 7.80
CA SER A 114 -5.85 -0.89 6.83
C SER A 114 -4.44 -0.54 7.26
N ALA A 115 -4.23 -0.11 8.50
CA ALA A 115 -2.93 0.25 9.03
C ALA A 115 -1.96 -0.94 9.02
N VAL A 116 -2.43 -2.13 9.41
CA VAL A 116 -1.62 -3.36 9.39
C VAL A 116 -1.26 -3.76 7.96
N CYS A 117 -2.23 -3.75 7.05
CA CYS A 117 -2.00 -4.07 5.64
C CYS A 117 -1.06 -3.06 4.97
N TRP A 118 -1.23 -1.76 5.23
CA TRP A 118 -0.38 -0.72 4.68
C TRP A 118 1.06 -0.82 5.20
N CYS A 119 1.25 -0.84 6.52
CA CYS A 119 2.57 -0.95 7.12
C CYS A 119 3.25 -2.28 6.80
N GLY A 120 2.52 -3.39 6.86
CA GLY A 120 3.01 -4.72 6.49
C GLY A 120 3.40 -4.80 5.02
N GLY A 121 2.59 -4.21 4.13
CA GLY A 121 2.88 -4.09 2.71
C GLY A 121 4.16 -3.30 2.43
N MET A 122 4.38 -2.18 3.14
CA MET A 122 5.62 -1.41 3.03
C MET A 122 6.85 -2.18 3.51
N VAL A 123 6.74 -2.91 4.63
CA VAL A 123 7.84 -3.76 5.13
C VAL A 123 8.18 -4.85 4.11
N MET A 124 7.16 -5.49 3.52
CA MET A 124 7.36 -6.50 2.48
C MET A 124 8.04 -5.92 1.23
N SER A 125 7.64 -4.72 0.80
CA SER A 125 8.32 -4.02 -0.31
C SER A 125 9.75 -3.64 0.04
N ALA A 126 10.02 -3.22 1.28
CA ALA A 126 11.38 -2.91 1.73
C ALA A 126 12.29 -4.16 1.68
N ILE A 127 11.75 -5.33 2.07
CA ILE A 127 12.44 -6.61 1.91
C ILE A 127 12.66 -6.93 0.43
N GLY A 128 11.67 -6.65 -0.43
CA GLY A 128 11.80 -6.78 -1.89
C GLY A 128 12.93 -5.93 -2.46
N VAL A 129 13.03 -4.67 -2.04
CA VAL A 129 14.14 -3.78 -2.44
C VAL A 129 15.47 -4.32 -1.94
N TYR A 130 15.56 -4.73 -0.68
CA TYR A 130 16.79 -5.26 -0.07
C TYR A 130 17.28 -6.57 -0.75
N THR A 131 16.36 -7.46 -1.09
CA THR A 131 16.65 -8.74 -1.75
C THR A 131 16.72 -8.64 -3.27
N HIS A 132 16.49 -7.45 -3.82
CA HIS A 132 16.38 -7.21 -5.24
C HIS A 132 15.32 -8.11 -5.90
N GLN A 133 14.09 -8.12 -5.37
CA GLN A 133 12.95 -8.91 -5.85
C GLN A 133 11.73 -8.02 -6.11
N PHE A 134 11.38 -7.81 -7.38
CA PHE A 134 10.30 -6.89 -7.75
C PHE A 134 8.90 -7.45 -7.44
N TRP A 135 8.72 -8.77 -7.51
CA TRP A 135 7.43 -9.39 -7.15
C TRP A 135 7.03 -9.12 -5.70
N LEU A 136 7.99 -9.03 -4.76
CA LEU A 136 7.72 -8.68 -3.37
C LEU A 136 7.21 -7.25 -3.23
N MET A 137 7.69 -6.34 -4.08
CA MET A 137 7.22 -4.95 -4.09
C MET A 137 5.79 -4.84 -4.66
N ILE A 138 5.49 -5.63 -5.70
CA ILE A 138 4.13 -5.75 -6.24
C ILE A 138 3.20 -6.32 -5.18
N LEU A 139 3.57 -7.43 -4.54
CA LEU A 139 2.73 -8.07 -3.54
C LEU A 139 2.53 -7.17 -2.31
N GLY A 140 3.63 -6.59 -1.81
CA GLY A 140 3.65 -5.74 -0.62
C GLY A 140 2.85 -4.46 -0.82
N SER A 141 3.49 -3.43 -1.34
CA SER A 141 2.87 -2.11 -1.49
C SER A 141 1.85 -2.07 -2.62
N GLY A 142 1.98 -2.86 -3.68
CA GLY A 142 1.00 -2.88 -4.78
C GLY A 142 -0.33 -3.52 -4.38
N ILE A 143 -0.32 -4.77 -3.91
CA ILE A 143 -1.55 -5.52 -3.65
C ILE A 143 -2.01 -5.33 -2.19
N ILE A 144 -1.19 -5.74 -1.21
CA ILE A 144 -1.57 -5.71 0.20
C ILE A 144 -1.77 -4.26 0.67
N GLY A 145 -0.85 -3.38 0.30
CA GLY A 145 -0.94 -1.95 0.61
C GLY A 145 -2.15 -1.28 -0.06
N GLY A 146 -2.43 -1.62 -1.32
CA GLY A 146 -3.60 -1.13 -2.06
C GLY A 146 -4.92 -1.56 -1.42
N ILE A 147 -5.06 -2.85 -1.10
CA ILE A 147 -6.25 -3.38 -0.39
C ILE A 147 -6.38 -2.73 0.99
N GLY A 148 -5.27 -2.59 1.73
CA GLY A 148 -5.26 -1.95 3.04
C GLY A 148 -5.84 -0.54 2.99
N LEU A 149 -5.29 0.34 2.16
CA LEU A 149 -5.76 1.72 2.07
C LEU A 149 -7.15 1.87 1.42
N GLY A 150 -7.59 0.91 0.60
CA GLY A 150 -8.96 0.91 0.07
C GLY A 150 -10.01 0.50 1.12
N LEU A 151 -9.62 -0.17 2.20
CA LEU A 151 -10.52 -0.53 3.30
C LEU A 151 -10.79 0.61 4.28
N GLY A 152 -9.96 1.65 4.37
CA GLY A 152 -10.22 2.80 5.24
C GLY A 152 -9.00 3.52 5.75
#